data_AF-A0A1X7SR64-F1
#
_entry.id   AF-A0A1X7SR64-F1
#
_cell.length_a   1.000
_cell.length_b   1.000
_cell.length_c   1.000
_cell.angle_alpha   90.00
_cell.angle_beta   90.00
_cell.angle_gamma   90.00
#
_symmetry.space_group_name_H-M   'P 1'
#
loop_
_entity.id
_entity.type
_entity.pdbx_description
1 polymer ?
#
loop_
_entity_poly.entity_id
_entity_poly.type
_entity_poly.pdbx_seq_one_letter_code
_entity_poly.pdbx_strand_id
1 'polypeptide(L)'
;MSAYRVDWTIGHLNICEKANSPCMNGGQCIQYSPAINYTCDCTGTGYEGINCTDLVACSMEAIVSSDRGTFEWPETMPDSTVHISCPNGPSGATANRTCTNNGTWESPGIESCATTVIFNQFKNISKVNITAENVVSVSENLTDLVVSTTDAADQNTDNIRTVSAILDQTAILLSDPMIIMNLSSSELSMTTENTVQILDSIEEWAPAVVEIESNNIINSFERIIDALINQDNFTNITVVENDIALKGESFQQAVFNGIEFTAASI
;
A
#
# COMPACT_ATOMS: atom_id res chain seq x y z
N MET A 1 -80.96 -4.15 49.89
CA MET A 1 -80.21 -4.33 48.64
C MET A 1 -79.27 -3.14 48.51
N SER A 2 -78.00 -3.31 48.88
CA SER A 2 -77.00 -2.25 48.77
C SER A 2 -76.40 -2.29 47.37
N ALA A 3 -76.56 -1.20 46.62
CA ALA A 3 -75.86 -0.99 45.37
C ALA A 3 -74.58 -0.20 45.67
N TYR A 4 -73.42 -0.80 45.44
CA TYR A 4 -72.13 -0.10 45.48
C TYR A 4 -71.84 0.41 44.08
N ARG A 5 -71.67 1.73 43.93
CA ARG A 5 -71.16 2.36 42.73
C ARG A 5 -69.63 2.36 42.83
N VAL A 6 -68.96 1.67 41.91
CA VAL A 6 -67.50 1.69 41.78
C VAL A 6 -67.20 2.70 40.68
N ASP A 7 -66.80 3.91 41.05
CA ASP A 7 -66.30 4.88 40.08
C ASP A 7 -64.84 4.52 39.75
N TRP A 8 -64.64 3.88 38.60
CA TRP A 8 -63.31 3.79 38.00
C TRP A 8 -63.09 5.06 37.17
N THR A 9 -62.41 6.06 37.73
CA THR A 9 -61.70 7.01 36.87
C THR A 9 -60.62 6.23 36.15
N ILE A 10 -60.72 6.10 34.82
CA ILE A 10 -59.57 5.74 33.98
C ILE A 10 -58.59 6.89 34.18
N GLY A 11 -57.68 6.74 35.15
CA GLY A 11 -56.55 7.64 35.28
C GLY A 11 -55.88 7.69 33.92
N HIS A 12 -55.75 8.90 33.37
CA HIS A 12 -55.12 9.11 32.08
C HIS A 12 -53.73 8.47 32.15
N LEU A 13 -53.55 7.33 31.48
CA LEU A 13 -52.31 6.57 31.57
C LEU A 13 -51.23 7.34 30.82
N ASN A 14 -50.49 8.19 31.50
CA ASN A 14 -49.34 8.84 30.88
C ASN A 14 -48.17 7.84 30.83
N ILE A 15 -47.86 7.34 29.63
CA ILE A 15 -46.82 6.35 29.38
C ILE A 15 -45.43 6.94 29.67
N CYS A 16 -45.24 8.24 29.39
CA CYS A 16 -43.97 8.93 29.53
C CYS A 16 -43.70 9.45 30.96
N GLU A 17 -44.72 9.58 31.81
CA GLU A 17 -44.57 10.01 33.23
C GLU A 17 -44.32 8.86 34.21
N LYS A 18 -44.35 7.60 33.75
CA LYS A 18 -44.00 6.48 34.63
C LYS A 18 -42.52 6.55 34.99
N ALA A 19 -42.19 6.15 36.23
CA ALA A 19 -40.80 5.98 36.69
C ALA A 19 -39.94 5.06 35.78
N ASN A 20 -40.62 4.28 34.91
CA ASN A 20 -40.03 3.47 33.86
C ASN A 20 -40.60 3.92 32.49
N SER A 21 -40.22 5.11 32.02
CA SER A 21 -40.47 5.51 30.62
C SER A 21 -39.91 4.44 29.67
N PRO A 22 -40.62 4.07 28.59
CA PRO A 22 -40.16 3.02 27.67
C PRO A 22 -38.91 3.43 26.87
N CYS A 23 -38.65 4.73 26.72
CA CYS A 23 -37.48 5.24 26.01
C CYS A 23 -36.23 5.17 26.89
N MET A 24 -35.26 4.38 26.46
CA MET A 24 -34.00 4.15 27.14
C MET A 24 -32.91 5.10 26.63
N ASN A 25 -31.74 5.07 27.27
CA ASN A 25 -30.52 5.74 26.82
C ASN A 25 -30.66 7.25 26.50
N GLY A 26 -31.55 7.93 27.21
CA GLY A 26 -31.78 9.37 27.03
C GLY A 26 -32.73 9.73 25.89
N GLY A 27 -33.40 8.75 25.27
CA GLY A 27 -34.44 9.00 24.27
C GLY A 27 -35.63 9.79 24.82
N GLN A 28 -36.14 10.75 24.05
CA GLN A 28 -37.27 11.59 24.45
C GLN A 28 -38.58 10.85 24.19
N CYS A 29 -39.35 10.60 25.24
CA CYS A 29 -40.67 9.99 25.14
C CYS A 29 -41.73 11.01 24.70
N ILE A 30 -42.41 10.71 23.59
CA ILE A 30 -43.50 11.51 23.03
C ILE A 30 -44.78 10.67 23.06
N GLN A 31 -45.78 11.10 23.82
CA GLN A 31 -47.07 10.41 23.92
C GLN A 31 -48.11 11.06 23.00
N TYR A 32 -48.96 10.24 22.35
CA TYR A 32 -50.06 10.71 21.52
C TYR A 32 -51.43 10.50 22.19
N SER A 33 -52.44 11.28 21.78
CA SER A 33 -53.82 11.11 22.24
C SER A 33 -54.61 10.23 21.25
N PRO A 34 -55.34 9.19 21.71
CA PRO A 34 -55.48 8.77 23.10
C PRO A 34 -54.20 8.15 23.67
N ALA A 35 -54.00 8.29 24.99
CA ALA A 35 -52.79 8.00 25.79
C ALA A 35 -52.34 6.52 25.85
N ILE A 36 -52.58 5.76 24.80
CA ILE A 36 -52.23 4.34 24.64
C ILE A 36 -51.05 4.12 23.69
N ASN A 37 -50.57 5.17 23.02
CA ASN A 37 -49.46 5.08 22.07
C ASN A 37 -48.34 6.09 22.40
N TYR A 38 -47.10 5.70 22.10
CA TYR A 38 -45.92 6.53 22.30
C TYR A 38 -44.93 6.34 21.15
N THR A 39 -43.97 7.26 21.05
CA THR A 39 -42.78 7.11 20.22
C THR A 39 -41.60 7.65 21.01
N CYS A 40 -40.44 7.03 20.82
CA CYS A 40 -39.19 7.52 21.35
C CYS A 40 -38.45 8.27 20.25
N ASP A 41 -38.10 9.52 20.50
CA ASP A 41 -37.11 10.23 19.71
C ASP A 41 -35.72 9.87 20.24
N CYS A 42 -35.00 9.05 19.46
CA CYS A 42 -33.66 8.58 19.79
C CYS A 42 -32.56 9.48 19.18
N THR A 43 -32.93 10.61 18.57
CA THR A 43 -31.98 11.50 17.90
C THR A 43 -30.90 11.97 18.86
N GLY A 44 -29.64 11.82 18.46
CA GLY A 44 -28.48 12.23 19.28
C GLY A 44 -28.17 11.32 20.47
N THR A 45 -28.84 10.17 20.60
CA THR A 45 -28.58 9.20 21.68
C THR A 45 -27.53 8.15 21.31
N GLY A 46 -27.25 7.95 20.01
CA GLY A 46 -26.44 6.81 19.51
C GLY A 46 -27.20 5.49 19.47
N TYR A 47 -28.50 5.52 19.78
CA TYR A 47 -29.39 4.36 19.74
C TYR A 47 -30.57 4.58 18.77
N GLU A 48 -31.15 3.47 18.33
CA GLU A 48 -32.35 3.38 17.52
C GLU A 48 -33.32 2.30 18.06
N GLY A 49 -34.35 2.01 17.28
CA GLY A 49 -35.42 1.11 17.67
C GLY A 49 -36.51 1.79 18.48
N ILE A 50 -37.58 1.05 18.76
CA ILE A 50 -38.81 1.62 19.34
C ILE A 50 -38.60 2.23 20.74
N ASN A 51 -37.59 1.75 21.45
CA ASN A 51 -37.25 2.12 22.82
C ASN A 51 -35.83 2.71 22.96
N CYS A 52 -35.17 3.06 21.86
CA CYS A 52 -33.76 3.52 21.86
C CYS A 52 -32.81 2.53 22.55
N THR A 53 -32.97 1.24 22.27
CA THR A 53 -32.16 0.16 22.87
C THR A 53 -31.12 -0.39 21.91
N ASP A 54 -31.30 -0.19 20.61
CA ASP A 54 -30.49 -0.81 19.57
C ASP A 54 -29.39 0.18 19.20
N LEU A 55 -28.16 -0.27 19.04
CA LEU A 55 -27.04 0.61 18.73
C LEU A 55 -27.09 1.03 17.25
N VAL A 56 -26.83 2.31 16.97
CA VAL A 56 -26.74 2.80 15.58
C VAL A 56 -25.40 2.37 14.98
N ALA A 57 -25.45 1.40 14.06
CA ALA A 57 -24.28 0.97 13.30
C ALA A 57 -23.92 1.96 12.19
N CYS A 58 -22.65 1.99 11.80
CA CYS A 58 -22.24 2.67 10.58
C CYS A 58 -22.66 1.83 9.37
N SER A 59 -23.39 2.45 8.45
CA SER A 59 -23.83 1.80 7.23
C SER A 59 -22.65 1.46 6.31
N MET A 60 -22.83 0.43 5.49
CA MET A 60 -21.90 0.13 4.40
C MET A 60 -21.68 1.36 3.51
N GLU A 61 -20.42 1.65 3.18
CA GLU A 61 -20.03 2.82 2.37
C GLU A 61 -18.88 2.44 1.41
N ALA A 62 -18.91 2.95 0.18
CA ALA A 62 -17.78 2.87 -0.74
C ALA A 62 -17.14 4.25 -0.92
N ILE A 63 -15.84 4.36 -0.68
CA ILE A 63 -15.06 5.59 -0.82
C ILE A 63 -14.03 5.42 -1.92
N VAL A 64 -13.98 6.36 -2.85
CA VAL A 64 -12.94 6.44 -3.88
C VAL A 64 -11.87 7.41 -3.40
N SER A 65 -10.66 6.89 -3.13
CA SER A 65 -9.48 7.72 -2.95
C SER A 65 -8.98 8.22 -4.31
N SER A 66 -8.44 9.44 -4.35
CA SER A 66 -7.85 10.04 -5.55
C SER A 66 -6.70 9.21 -6.12
N ASP A 67 -5.95 8.54 -5.26
CA ASP A 67 -4.67 7.93 -5.58
C ASP A 67 -4.48 6.55 -4.95
N ARG A 68 -5.27 6.11 -3.96
CA ARG A 68 -5.09 4.78 -3.32
C ARG A 68 -6.21 3.77 -3.61
N GLY A 69 -7.07 4.06 -4.59
CA GLY A 69 -8.09 3.14 -5.10
C GLY A 69 -9.46 3.26 -4.41
N THR A 70 -10.30 2.24 -4.55
CA THR A 70 -11.68 2.22 -4.01
C THR A 70 -11.76 1.31 -2.78
N PHE A 71 -12.31 1.84 -1.69
CA PHE A 71 -12.45 1.16 -0.40
C PHE A 71 -13.92 0.87 -0.12
N GLU A 72 -14.26 -0.39 0.13
CA GLU A 72 -15.60 -0.82 0.49
C GLU A 72 -15.66 -1.15 1.99
N TRP A 73 -16.23 -0.23 2.77
CA TRP A 73 -16.38 -0.36 4.22
C TRP A 73 -17.68 -1.11 4.53
N PRO A 74 -17.64 -2.27 5.19
CA PRO A 74 -18.84 -3.02 5.54
C PRO A 74 -19.59 -2.36 6.69
N GLU A 75 -20.87 -2.72 6.87
CA GLU A 75 -21.62 -2.33 8.07
C GLU A 75 -20.85 -2.71 9.33
N THR A 76 -20.70 -1.77 10.26
CA THR A 76 -19.84 -1.93 11.43
C THR A 76 -20.50 -1.34 12.66
N MET A 77 -20.47 -2.12 13.74
CA MET A 77 -21.03 -1.71 15.04
C MET A 77 -20.29 -0.50 15.61
N PRO A 78 -20.96 0.36 16.39
CA PRO A 78 -20.31 1.49 17.03
C PRO A 78 -19.15 1.08 17.93
N ASP A 79 -18.19 1.99 18.08
CA ASP A 79 -16.92 1.82 18.79
C ASP A 79 -16.04 0.66 18.27
N SER A 80 -16.33 0.15 17.07
CA SER A 80 -15.54 -0.91 16.43
C SER A 80 -14.69 -0.35 15.30
N THR A 81 -13.49 -0.92 15.15
CA THR A 81 -12.59 -0.62 14.03
C THR A 81 -12.57 -1.80 13.08
N VAL A 82 -12.91 -1.55 11.83
CA VAL A 82 -12.82 -2.56 10.76
C VAL A 82 -11.52 -2.39 10.00
N HIS A 83 -10.96 -3.51 9.55
CA HIS A 83 -9.79 -3.56 8.69
C HIS A 83 -10.19 -4.23 7.38
N ILE A 84 -9.84 -3.62 6.26
CA ILE A 84 -10.07 -4.16 4.91
C ILE A 84 -8.74 -4.21 4.17
N SER A 85 -8.61 -5.16 3.24
CA SER A 85 -7.40 -5.26 2.43
C SER A 85 -7.21 -4.01 1.58
N CYS A 86 -5.95 -3.58 1.42
CA CYS A 86 -5.62 -2.50 0.52
C CYS A 86 -5.95 -2.86 -0.94
N PRO A 87 -6.66 -1.98 -1.69
CA PRO A 87 -6.99 -2.23 -3.09
C PRO A 87 -5.74 -2.36 -3.98
N ASN A 88 -4.73 -1.55 -3.69
CA ASN A 88 -3.48 -1.46 -4.44
C ASN A 88 -2.29 -1.94 -3.59
N GLY A 89 -2.38 -3.10 -2.96
CA GLY A 89 -1.28 -3.67 -2.16
C GLY A 89 -0.71 -2.72 -1.08
N PRO A 90 0.48 -3.03 -0.53
CA PRO A 90 1.16 -4.30 -0.68
C PRO A 90 0.35 -5.48 -0.16
N SER A 91 0.68 -6.69 -0.59
CA SER A 91 0.02 -7.93 -0.18
C SER A 91 0.05 -8.08 1.33
N GLY A 92 -1.15 -8.17 1.93
CA GLY A 92 -1.32 -8.27 3.39
C GLY A 92 -1.43 -6.92 4.11
N ALA A 93 -1.23 -5.78 3.43
CA ALA A 93 -1.55 -4.49 3.99
C ALA A 93 -3.06 -4.28 4.10
N THR A 94 -3.46 -3.53 5.13
CA THR A 94 -4.86 -3.24 5.40
C THR A 94 -5.06 -1.75 5.60
N ALA A 95 -6.18 -1.24 5.10
CA ALA A 95 -6.74 0.03 5.51
C ALA A 95 -7.67 -0.21 6.70
N ASN A 96 -7.82 0.80 7.56
CA ASN A 96 -8.72 0.72 8.69
C ASN A 96 -9.65 1.93 8.77
N ARG A 97 -10.76 1.75 9.47
CA ARG A 97 -11.71 2.82 9.77
C ARG A 97 -12.51 2.48 11.00
N THR A 98 -12.80 3.49 11.81
CA THR A 98 -13.53 3.33 13.06
C THR A 98 -14.95 3.88 12.92
N CYS A 99 -15.92 3.07 13.35
CA CYS A 99 -17.28 3.53 13.53
C CYS A 99 -17.42 4.14 14.93
N THR A 100 -17.79 5.40 15.01
CA THR A 100 -18.01 6.10 16.28
C THR A 100 -19.25 5.58 17.01
N ASN A 101 -19.35 5.82 18.31
CA ASN A 101 -20.54 5.54 19.13
C ASN A 101 -21.86 6.13 18.61
N ASN A 102 -21.79 7.15 17.76
CA ASN A 102 -22.97 7.80 17.17
C ASN A 102 -23.34 7.26 15.78
N GLY A 103 -22.75 6.13 15.36
CA GLY A 103 -23.02 5.53 14.05
C GLY A 103 -22.46 6.33 12.88
N THR A 104 -21.42 7.14 13.12
CA THR A 104 -20.73 7.91 12.07
C THR A 104 -19.33 7.37 11.85
N TRP A 105 -18.92 7.28 10.58
CA TRP A 105 -17.57 6.86 10.24
C TRP A 105 -16.55 7.98 10.46
N GLU A 106 -15.39 7.64 11.02
CA GLU A 106 -14.23 8.54 11.05
C GLU A 106 -13.52 8.61 9.68
N SER A 107 -12.46 9.42 9.60
CA SER A 107 -11.57 9.43 8.44
C SER A 107 -10.86 8.09 8.29
N PRO A 108 -10.77 7.52 7.07
CA PRO A 108 -10.12 6.23 6.87
C PRO A 108 -8.60 6.32 6.95
N GLY A 109 -7.97 5.36 7.61
CA GLY A 109 -6.52 5.17 7.58
C GLY A 109 -6.11 4.36 6.36
N ILE A 110 -5.66 5.05 5.30
CA ILE A 110 -5.30 4.44 4.01
C ILE A 110 -3.82 4.55 3.64
N GLU A 111 -2.99 5.19 4.48
CA GLU A 111 -1.59 5.45 4.17
C GLU A 111 -0.71 4.20 4.04
N SER A 112 -1.18 3.05 4.54
CA SER A 112 -0.50 1.77 4.36
C SER A 112 -0.74 1.14 2.98
N CYS A 113 -1.64 1.70 2.17
CA CYS A 113 -2.02 1.15 0.87
C CYS A 113 -1.26 1.85 -0.25
N ALA A 114 -0.68 1.11 -1.20
CA ALA A 114 0.14 1.70 -2.25
C ALA A 114 -0.65 2.63 -3.19
N THR A 115 0.06 3.55 -3.85
CA THR A 115 -0.56 4.48 -4.80
C THR A 115 -0.91 3.76 -6.11
N THR A 116 -1.98 4.20 -6.76
CA THR A 116 -2.57 3.58 -7.93
C THR A 116 -1.62 3.64 -9.13
N VAL A 117 -0.86 4.73 -9.25
CA VAL A 117 0.07 4.93 -10.36
C VAL A 117 1.22 3.94 -10.26
N ILE A 118 1.93 3.93 -9.12
CA ILE A 118 3.10 3.08 -8.91
C ILE A 118 2.69 1.60 -8.88
N PHE A 119 1.61 1.24 -8.19
CA PHE A 119 1.06 -0.12 -8.20
C PHE A 119 0.81 -0.64 -9.62
N ASN A 120 0.17 0.15 -10.48
CA ASN A 120 -0.11 -0.27 -11.85
C ASN A 120 1.15 -0.36 -12.70
N GLN A 121 2.12 0.54 -12.51
CA GLN A 121 3.39 0.48 -13.23
C GLN A 121 4.19 -0.77 -12.86
N PHE A 122 4.35 -1.10 -11.56
CA PHE A 122 4.99 -2.34 -11.12
C PHE A 122 4.24 -3.59 -11.61
N LYS A 123 2.89 -3.57 -11.57
CA LYS A 123 2.06 -4.65 -12.11
C LYS A 123 2.19 -4.84 -13.62
N ASN A 124 2.52 -3.78 -14.36
CA ASN A 124 2.70 -3.85 -15.80
C ASN A 124 4.11 -4.32 -16.16
N ILE A 125 5.15 -3.76 -15.52
CA ILE A 125 6.54 -4.13 -15.80
C ILE A 125 6.86 -5.56 -15.34
N SER A 126 6.24 -6.05 -14.26
CA SER A 126 6.37 -7.45 -13.80
C SER A 126 5.91 -8.50 -14.82
N LYS A 127 5.14 -8.12 -15.84
CA LYS A 127 4.65 -9.02 -16.90
C LYS A 127 5.52 -9.01 -18.15
N VAL A 128 6.52 -8.13 -18.21
CA VAL A 128 7.39 -8.00 -19.38
C VAL A 128 8.40 -9.15 -19.36
N ASN A 129 8.51 -9.85 -20.48
CA ASN A 129 9.57 -10.83 -20.69
C ASN A 129 10.80 -10.13 -21.25
N ILE A 130 11.96 -10.30 -20.61
CA ILE A 130 13.20 -9.61 -20.98
C ILE A 130 13.89 -10.37 -22.12
N THR A 131 14.31 -9.65 -23.16
CA THR A 131 14.99 -10.17 -24.34
C THR A 131 16.12 -9.23 -24.76
N ALA A 132 16.99 -9.68 -25.65
CA ALA A 132 18.07 -8.84 -26.19
C ALA A 132 17.56 -7.56 -26.87
N GLU A 133 16.32 -7.57 -27.40
CA GLU A 133 15.75 -6.42 -28.10
C GLU A 133 15.19 -5.35 -27.17
N ASN A 134 14.83 -5.70 -25.94
CA ASN A 134 14.14 -4.79 -25.03
C ASN A 134 14.89 -4.54 -23.71
N VAL A 135 15.98 -5.26 -23.42
CA VAL A 135 16.69 -5.21 -22.14
C VAL A 135 17.05 -3.78 -21.70
N VAL A 136 17.54 -2.94 -22.62
CA VAL A 136 17.85 -1.54 -22.33
C VAL A 136 16.59 -0.78 -21.94
N SER A 137 15.55 -0.79 -22.77
CA SER A 137 14.29 -0.08 -22.49
C SER A 137 13.60 -0.58 -21.21
N VAL A 138 13.72 -1.86 -20.87
CA VAL A 138 13.17 -2.41 -19.62
C VAL A 138 13.97 -1.90 -18.43
N SER A 139 15.30 -1.86 -18.53
CA SER A 139 16.16 -1.31 -17.48
C SER A 139 15.92 0.18 -17.26
N GLU A 140 15.74 0.98 -18.31
CA GLU A 140 15.40 2.41 -18.23
C GLU A 140 14.04 2.61 -17.56
N ASN A 141 13.00 1.91 -18.03
CA ASN A 141 11.65 2.00 -17.46
C ASN A 141 11.62 1.57 -15.98
N LEU A 142 12.40 0.55 -15.61
CA LEU A 142 12.51 0.13 -14.21
C LEU A 142 13.23 1.20 -13.38
N THR A 143 14.29 1.81 -13.90
CA THR A 143 15.02 2.90 -13.25
C THR A 143 14.10 4.07 -12.97
N ASP A 144 13.40 4.58 -14.00
CA ASP A 144 12.44 5.68 -13.86
C ASP A 144 11.35 5.36 -12.83
N LEU A 145 10.85 4.12 -12.84
CA LEU A 145 9.83 3.67 -11.91
C LEU A 145 10.34 3.67 -10.47
N VAL A 146 11.51 3.07 -10.20
CA VAL A 146 12.10 3.01 -8.86
C VAL A 146 12.44 4.41 -8.35
N VAL A 147 13.05 5.27 -9.17
CA VAL A 147 13.36 6.67 -8.82
C VAL A 147 12.09 7.46 -8.48
N SER A 148 10.98 7.21 -9.18
CA SER A 148 9.70 7.86 -8.89
C SER A 148 8.98 7.33 -7.63
N THR A 149 9.44 6.19 -7.09
CA THR A 149 8.81 5.49 -5.96
C THR A 149 9.24 6.12 -4.63
N THR A 150 8.58 7.22 -4.27
CA THR A 150 8.90 8.03 -3.09
C THR A 150 7.95 7.82 -1.91
N ASP A 151 6.75 7.28 -2.14
CA ASP A 151 5.78 6.99 -1.08
C ASP A 151 6.18 5.72 -0.33
N ALA A 152 6.17 5.76 1.01
CA ALA A 152 6.58 4.64 1.84
C ALA A 152 5.72 3.38 1.66
N ALA A 153 4.43 3.53 1.28
CA ALA A 153 3.59 2.37 1.00
C ALA A 153 3.88 1.74 -0.37
N ASP A 154 4.48 2.50 -1.30
CA ASP A 154 4.97 1.99 -2.57
C ASP A 154 6.36 1.35 -2.45
N GLN A 155 7.18 1.78 -1.49
CA GLN A 155 8.46 1.16 -1.14
C GLN A 155 8.24 -0.13 -0.32
N ASN A 156 7.62 -1.12 -0.94
CA ASN A 156 7.10 -2.31 -0.25
C ASN A 156 7.67 -3.63 -0.79
N THR A 157 7.37 -4.71 -0.08
CA THR A 157 7.89 -6.05 -0.38
C THR A 157 7.46 -6.60 -1.76
N ASP A 158 6.29 -6.24 -2.26
CA ASP A 158 5.84 -6.71 -3.58
C ASP A 158 6.60 -6.01 -4.71
N ASN A 159 6.83 -4.71 -4.54
CA ASN A 159 7.56 -3.90 -5.52
C ASN A 159 9.05 -4.25 -5.52
N ILE A 160 9.71 -4.43 -4.36
CA ILE A 160 11.13 -4.84 -4.32
C ILE A 160 11.33 -6.25 -4.91
N ARG A 161 10.38 -7.17 -4.74
CA ARG A 161 10.40 -8.48 -5.41
C ARG A 161 10.30 -8.35 -6.93
N THR A 162 9.52 -7.38 -7.40
CA THR A 162 9.44 -7.09 -8.84
C THR A 162 10.76 -6.56 -9.38
N VAL A 163 11.42 -5.63 -8.65
CA VAL A 163 12.77 -5.13 -8.98
C VAL A 163 13.76 -6.30 -9.04
N SER A 164 13.84 -7.10 -7.97
CA SER A 164 14.69 -8.29 -7.84
C SER A 164 14.49 -9.27 -9.01
N ALA A 165 13.24 -9.59 -9.34
CA ALA A 165 12.92 -10.52 -10.43
C ALA A 165 13.30 -9.99 -11.82
N ILE A 166 13.23 -8.67 -12.06
CA ILE A 166 13.64 -8.06 -13.33
C ILE A 166 15.17 -8.02 -13.44
N LEU A 167 15.87 -7.69 -12.35
CA LEU A 167 17.33 -7.73 -12.32
C LEU A 167 17.85 -9.16 -12.52
N ASP A 168 17.23 -10.16 -11.90
CA ASP A 168 17.62 -11.57 -12.09
C ASP A 168 17.38 -12.06 -13.51
N GLN A 169 16.23 -11.73 -14.12
CA GLN A 169 15.98 -12.04 -15.52
C GLN A 169 16.98 -11.36 -16.47
N THR A 170 17.31 -10.09 -16.20
CA THR A 170 18.35 -9.36 -16.95
C THR A 170 19.70 -10.06 -16.79
N ALA A 171 20.09 -10.41 -15.57
CA ALA A 171 21.33 -11.12 -15.29
C ALA A 171 21.40 -12.48 -15.99
N ILE A 172 20.31 -13.25 -16.00
CA ILE A 172 20.21 -14.54 -16.70
C ILE A 172 20.36 -14.35 -18.20
N LEU A 173 19.65 -13.37 -18.78
CA LEU A 173 19.74 -13.05 -20.20
C LEU A 173 21.17 -12.69 -20.60
N LEU A 174 21.83 -11.85 -19.79
CA LEU A 174 23.20 -11.40 -20.02
C LEU A 174 24.26 -12.45 -19.67
N SER A 175 23.88 -13.59 -19.08
CA SER A 175 24.79 -14.72 -18.86
C SER A 175 24.91 -15.63 -20.09
N ASP A 176 24.04 -15.47 -21.09
CA ASP A 176 24.10 -16.25 -22.32
C ASP A 176 25.10 -15.64 -23.33
N PRO A 177 26.20 -16.33 -23.67
CA PRO A 177 27.22 -15.79 -24.57
C PRO A 177 26.69 -15.48 -25.97
N MET A 178 25.67 -16.19 -26.46
CA MET A 178 25.07 -15.86 -27.77
C MET A 178 24.27 -14.57 -27.71
N ILE A 179 23.67 -14.25 -26.57
CA ILE A 179 22.93 -12.99 -26.37
C ILE A 179 23.90 -11.82 -26.23
N ILE A 180 24.97 -11.97 -25.44
CA ILE A 180 25.98 -10.92 -25.26
C ILE A 180 26.57 -10.49 -26.62
N MET A 181 26.82 -11.44 -27.53
CA MET A 181 27.35 -11.13 -28.87
C MET A 181 26.38 -10.32 -29.75
N ASN A 182 25.08 -10.35 -29.46
CA ASN A 182 24.07 -9.58 -30.18
C ASN A 182 23.88 -8.17 -29.61
N LEU A 183 24.36 -7.91 -28.39
CA LEU A 183 24.28 -6.60 -27.74
C LEU A 183 25.54 -5.78 -28.05
N SER A 184 25.36 -4.49 -28.29
CA SER A 184 26.45 -3.53 -28.41
C SER A 184 27.06 -3.22 -27.04
N SER A 185 28.31 -2.74 -27.04
CA SER A 185 28.97 -2.27 -25.82
C SER A 185 28.21 -1.12 -25.16
N SER A 186 27.58 -0.23 -25.96
CA SER A 186 26.72 0.83 -25.43
C SER A 186 25.46 0.30 -24.73
N GLU A 187 24.81 -0.73 -25.27
CA GLU A 187 23.61 -1.31 -24.63
C GLU A 187 23.94 -1.96 -23.29
N LEU A 188 25.10 -2.61 -23.19
CA LEU A 188 25.57 -3.20 -21.94
C LEU A 188 26.02 -2.13 -20.92
N SER A 189 26.63 -1.03 -21.37
CA SER A 189 26.93 0.13 -20.51
C SER A 189 25.65 0.76 -19.96
N MET A 190 24.67 1.06 -20.82
CA MET A 190 23.39 1.66 -20.41
C MET A 190 22.63 0.75 -19.43
N THR A 191 22.59 -0.57 -19.71
CA THR A 191 21.97 -1.53 -18.79
C THR A 191 22.67 -1.55 -17.43
N THR A 192 24.00 -1.41 -17.41
CA THR A 192 24.79 -1.33 -16.18
C THR A 192 24.54 -0.04 -15.42
N GLU A 193 24.55 1.10 -16.09
CA GLU A 193 24.27 2.43 -15.50
C GLU A 193 22.87 2.47 -14.88
N ASN A 194 21.85 2.00 -15.61
CA ASN A 194 20.50 1.85 -15.10
C ASN A 194 20.45 0.93 -13.87
N THR A 195 21.19 -0.18 -13.88
CA THR A 195 21.25 -1.07 -12.72
C THR A 195 21.85 -0.37 -11.50
N VAL A 196 22.92 0.41 -11.67
CA VAL A 196 23.53 1.17 -10.57
C VAL A 196 22.56 2.22 -10.01
N GLN A 197 21.83 2.95 -10.87
CA GLN A 197 20.82 3.92 -10.44
C GLN A 197 19.64 3.27 -9.70
N ILE A 198 19.20 2.08 -10.15
CA ILE A 198 18.20 1.28 -9.43
C ILE A 198 18.70 0.94 -8.03
N LEU A 199 19.95 0.47 -7.91
CA LEU A 199 20.54 0.11 -6.63
C LEU A 199 20.65 1.31 -5.69
N ASP A 200 21.08 2.47 -6.19
CA ASP A 200 21.16 3.73 -5.44
C ASP A 200 19.78 4.12 -4.89
N SER A 201 18.76 4.07 -5.74
CA SER A 201 17.40 4.45 -5.36
C SER A 201 16.75 3.49 -4.36
N ILE A 202 16.99 2.18 -4.46
CA ILE A 202 16.42 1.21 -3.50
C ILE A 202 17.16 1.19 -2.17
N GLU A 203 18.41 1.67 -2.10
CA GLU A 203 19.14 1.78 -0.83
C GLU A 203 18.43 2.73 0.14
N GLU A 204 17.75 3.75 -0.37
CA GLU A 204 16.95 4.67 0.42
C GLU A 204 15.65 4.05 0.99
N TRP A 205 15.22 2.89 0.47
CA TRP A 205 14.00 2.24 0.96
C TRP A 205 14.20 1.66 2.36
N ALA A 206 13.09 1.39 3.06
CA ALA A 206 13.15 0.85 4.42
C ALA A 206 14.01 -0.45 4.48
N PRO A 207 14.95 -0.59 5.44
CA PRO A 207 15.85 -1.75 5.49
C PRO A 207 15.11 -3.10 5.55
N ALA A 208 13.99 -3.15 6.28
CA ALA A 208 13.16 -4.36 6.38
C ALA A 208 12.54 -4.80 5.04
N VAL A 209 12.46 -3.91 4.06
CA VAL A 209 11.99 -4.21 2.70
C VAL A 209 13.16 -4.67 1.83
N VAL A 210 14.28 -3.94 1.84
CA VAL A 210 15.45 -4.22 1.01
C VAL A 210 16.13 -5.54 1.41
N GLU A 211 16.25 -5.83 2.71
CA GLU A 211 16.90 -7.04 3.22
C GLU A 211 16.26 -8.34 2.73
N ILE A 212 15.00 -8.31 2.29
CA ILE A 212 14.27 -9.49 1.80
C ILE A 212 14.88 -9.99 0.48
N GLU A 213 15.34 -9.07 -0.37
CA GLU A 213 15.82 -9.38 -1.73
C GLU A 213 17.29 -9.01 -1.95
N SER A 214 17.98 -8.46 -0.96
CA SER A 214 19.36 -7.96 -1.07
C SER A 214 20.31 -8.97 -1.70
N ASN A 215 20.30 -10.24 -1.26
CA ASN A 215 21.16 -11.28 -1.81
C ASN A 215 20.87 -11.55 -3.29
N ASN A 216 19.59 -11.59 -3.69
CA ASN A 216 19.23 -11.81 -5.08
C ASN A 216 19.68 -10.63 -5.95
N ILE A 217 19.38 -9.42 -5.49
CA ILE A 217 19.74 -8.17 -6.18
C ILE A 217 21.26 -8.04 -6.37
N ILE A 218 22.06 -8.31 -5.33
CA ILE A 218 23.52 -8.27 -5.41
C ILE A 218 24.04 -9.34 -6.38
N ASN A 219 23.55 -10.58 -6.30
CA ASN A 219 23.95 -11.64 -7.22
C ASN A 219 23.60 -11.31 -8.68
N SER A 220 22.43 -10.69 -8.92
CA SER A 220 22.03 -10.23 -10.26
C SER A 220 22.95 -9.11 -10.75
N PHE A 221 23.27 -8.14 -9.89
CA PHE A 221 24.20 -7.06 -10.21
C PHE A 221 25.58 -7.60 -10.60
N GLU A 222 26.17 -8.50 -9.81
CA GLU A 222 27.47 -9.10 -10.11
C GLU A 222 27.49 -9.77 -11.49
N ARG A 223 26.44 -10.52 -11.84
CA ARG A 223 26.32 -11.16 -13.17
C ARG A 223 26.19 -10.15 -14.31
N ILE A 224 25.47 -9.04 -14.08
CA ILE A 224 25.34 -7.96 -15.08
C ILE A 224 26.70 -7.30 -15.31
N ILE A 225 27.46 -7.05 -14.25
CA ILE A 225 28.83 -6.51 -14.34
C ILE A 225 29.76 -7.49 -15.06
N ASP A 226 29.69 -8.78 -14.73
CA ASP A 226 30.48 -9.82 -15.40
C ASP A 226 30.23 -9.84 -16.92
N ALA A 227 28.98 -9.64 -17.35
CA ALA A 227 28.66 -9.58 -18.77
C ALA A 227 29.28 -8.35 -19.47
N LEU A 228 29.38 -7.22 -18.78
CA LEU A 228 30.01 -6.00 -19.28
C LEU A 228 31.55 -6.15 -19.39
N ILE A 229 32.21 -6.59 -18.31
CA ILE A 229 33.68 -6.59 -18.24
C ILE A 229 34.33 -7.68 -19.11
N ASN A 230 33.60 -8.74 -19.42
CA ASN A 230 34.09 -9.84 -20.26
C ASN A 230 33.90 -9.57 -21.77
N GLN A 231 33.50 -8.37 -22.17
CA GLN A 231 33.50 -7.98 -23.58
C GLN A 231 34.91 -7.84 -24.13
N ASP A 232 35.15 -8.34 -25.35
CA ASP A 232 36.43 -8.21 -26.06
C ASP A 232 36.88 -6.74 -26.23
N ASN A 233 35.92 -5.82 -26.30
CA ASN A 233 36.14 -4.38 -26.45
C ASN A 233 35.64 -3.59 -25.24
N PHE A 234 35.72 -4.15 -24.03
CA PHE A 234 35.34 -3.43 -22.81
C PHE A 234 36.08 -2.09 -22.73
N THR A 235 35.31 -1.03 -22.51
CA THR A 235 35.81 0.32 -22.26
C THR A 235 35.63 0.65 -20.80
N ASN A 236 36.61 1.35 -20.22
CA ASN A 236 36.55 1.71 -18.80
C ASN A 236 35.25 2.45 -18.50
N ILE A 237 34.56 2.03 -17.45
CA ILE A 237 33.29 2.59 -17.00
C ILE A 237 33.49 3.21 -15.61
N THR A 238 32.83 4.34 -15.37
CA THR A 238 32.76 4.95 -14.05
C THR A 238 31.36 5.53 -13.90
N VAL A 239 30.60 4.97 -12.96
CA VAL A 239 29.26 5.42 -12.59
C VAL A 239 29.34 5.86 -11.13
N VAL A 240 28.87 7.06 -10.83
CA VAL A 240 28.89 7.63 -9.48
C VAL A 240 27.50 8.18 -9.21
N GLU A 241 26.78 7.48 -8.37
CA GLU A 241 25.52 7.91 -7.78
C GLU A 241 25.77 8.39 -6.33
N ASN A 242 24.72 8.70 -5.58
CA ASN A 242 24.84 9.31 -4.26
C ASN A 242 25.43 8.36 -3.23
N ASP A 243 24.91 7.14 -3.17
CA ASP A 243 25.26 6.12 -2.20
C ASP A 243 26.12 5.01 -2.84
N ILE A 244 26.06 4.87 -4.17
CA ILE A 244 26.75 3.81 -4.90
C ILE A 244 27.70 4.37 -5.97
N ALA A 245 28.93 3.85 -6.00
CA ALA A 245 29.88 4.13 -7.05
C ALA A 245 30.48 2.84 -7.63
N LEU A 246 30.51 2.76 -8.96
CA LEU A 246 31.06 1.64 -9.73
C LEU A 246 32.20 2.13 -10.62
N LYS A 247 33.32 1.42 -10.61
CA LYS A 247 34.44 1.64 -11.53
C LYS A 247 34.92 0.31 -12.10
N GLY A 248 34.93 0.21 -13.43
CA GLY A 248 35.49 -0.92 -14.17
C GLY A 248 36.61 -0.45 -15.09
N GLU A 249 37.76 -1.09 -15.02
CA GLU A 249 38.94 -0.74 -15.83
C GLU A 249 39.62 -2.00 -16.39
N SER A 250 40.06 -1.93 -17.65
CA SER A 250 40.88 -2.98 -18.27
C SER A 250 42.33 -2.54 -18.38
N PHE A 251 43.25 -3.43 -18.00
CA PHE A 251 44.69 -3.16 -18.01
C PHE A 251 45.43 -4.31 -18.69
N GLN A 252 46.50 -3.97 -19.40
CA GLN A 252 47.48 -5.00 -19.78
C GLN A 252 48.19 -5.48 -18.51
N GLN A 253 48.23 -6.80 -18.31
CA GLN A 253 48.83 -7.41 -17.13
C GLN A 253 50.28 -6.94 -16.88
N ALA A 254 51.04 -6.65 -17.95
CA ALA A 254 52.43 -6.21 -17.86
C ALA A 254 52.63 -4.79 -17.28
N VAL A 255 51.59 -3.95 -17.24
CA VAL A 255 51.68 -2.55 -16.77
C VAL A 255 50.81 -2.30 -15.53
N PHE A 256 50.15 -3.33 -15.01
CA PHE A 256 49.28 -3.20 -13.85
C PHE A 256 50.09 -2.98 -12.57
N ASN A 257 49.89 -1.83 -11.92
CA ASN A 257 50.58 -1.44 -10.68
C ASN A 257 49.63 -1.22 -9.50
N GLY A 258 48.41 -1.75 -9.57
CA GLY A 258 47.35 -1.57 -8.58
C GLY A 258 46.25 -0.62 -9.06
N ILE A 259 45.10 -0.69 -8.37
CA ILE A 259 43.95 0.21 -8.57
C ILE A 259 43.76 0.99 -7.27
N GLU A 260 43.69 2.31 -7.38
CA GLU A 260 43.26 3.17 -6.30
C GLU A 260 41.85 3.67 -6.61
N PHE A 261 40.93 3.46 -5.67
CA PHE A 261 39.55 3.93 -5.76
C PHE A 261 39.28 4.82 -4.55
N THR A 262 39.06 6.10 -4.81
CA THR A 262 38.72 7.09 -3.79
C THR A 262 37.27 7.46 -3.97
N ALA A 263 36.40 6.90 -3.14
CA ALA A 263 35.03 7.37 -3.01
C ALA A 263 34.97 8.40 -1.88
N ALA A 264 34.40 9.57 -2.17
CA ALA A 264 34.05 10.57 -1.18
C ALA A 264 32.52 10.73 -1.23
N SER A 265 31.87 10.54 -0.09
CA SER A 265 30.45 10.86 0.08
C SER A 265 30.25 12.34 -0.24
N ILE A 266 29.31 12.65 -1.14
CA ILE A 266 28.96 14.04 -1.51
C ILE A 266 28.20 14.71 -0.36
#